data_AF-A0A7T0RCM9-F1
#
_entry.id   AF-A0A7T0RCM9-F1
#
_cell.length_a   1.000
_cell.length_b   1.000
_cell.length_c   1.000
_cell.angle_alpha   90.00
_cell.angle_beta   90.00
_cell.angle_gamma   90.00
#
_symmetry.space_group_name_H-M   'P 1'
#
loop_
_entity.id
_entity.type
_entity.pdbx_description
1 polymer ?
#
loop_
_entity_poly.entity_id
_entity_poly.type
_entity_poly.pdbx_seq_one_letter_code
_entity_poly.pdbx_strand_id
1 'polypeptide(L)'
;MIDMDVLADSVTGDPRPDFYYTSTAQQTEFKCSACNSYNDIRGKYGYCSSCGWRNSAEQQRVALEQIRSKLKSGDVSASVAVKQVVSEFDAAARDYVNQLISHVPMKESRVKQLEKILFHNIDNFEELLSKFFDISLLKGMAADRSFVNKMFCRRHVYEHDGGVATTRYVEKSGDTDIVEGDLIRETVNNAHKLIGCLNRMIATFETDFQEMFPPEEFCIEVEKERRERIGQRNA
;
A
#
# COMPACT_ATOMS: atom_id res chain seq x y z
N MET A 1 3.73 -31.65 16.12
CA MET A 1 2.52 -30.81 16.04
C MET A 1 1.44 -31.71 15.45
N ILE A 2 0.34 -31.92 16.18
CA ILE A 2 -0.78 -32.73 15.69
C ILE A 2 -1.69 -31.79 14.91
N ASP A 3 -1.90 -32.09 13.62
CA ASP A 3 -2.85 -31.38 12.79
C ASP A 3 -4.26 -31.88 13.14
N MET A 4 -5.01 -31.04 13.85
CA MET A 4 -6.35 -31.38 14.33
C MET A 4 -7.37 -31.44 13.19
N ASP A 5 -7.11 -30.75 12.07
CA ASP A 5 -7.98 -30.81 10.89
C ASP A 5 -7.82 -32.17 10.21
N VAL A 6 -6.58 -32.64 10.04
CA VAL A 6 -6.29 -33.98 9.50
C VAL A 6 -6.88 -35.09 10.38
N LEU A 7 -6.80 -34.95 11.71
CA LEU A 7 -7.42 -35.92 12.63
C LEU A 7 -8.95 -35.87 12.56
N ALA A 8 -9.55 -34.69 12.47
CA ALA A 8 -10.99 -34.55 12.35
C ALA A 8 -11.54 -34.99 10.98
N ASP A 9 -10.73 -34.89 9.92
CA ASP A 9 -11.01 -35.45 8.60
C ASP A 9 -10.88 -36.98 8.58
N SER A 10 -10.07 -37.56 9.47
CA SER A 10 -9.89 -39.02 9.58
C SER A 10 -11.02 -39.75 10.31
N VAL A 11 -11.84 -39.03 11.08
CA VAL A 11 -13.01 -39.60 11.76
C VAL A 11 -14.18 -39.67 10.76
N THR A 12 -14.45 -40.87 10.25
CA THR A 12 -15.59 -41.14 9.36
C THR A 12 -16.67 -41.90 10.12
N GLY A 13 -17.89 -41.35 10.20
CA GLY A 13 -19.07 -42.06 10.72
C GLY A 13 -20.00 -41.25 11.61
N ASP A 14 -19.50 -40.24 12.32
CA ASP A 14 -20.32 -39.37 13.19
C ASP A 14 -20.49 -37.98 12.56
N PRO A 15 -21.70 -37.38 12.61
CA PRO A 15 -21.89 -35.99 12.21
C PRO A 15 -21.02 -35.09 13.09
N ARG A 16 -20.28 -34.18 12.44
CA ARG A 16 -19.44 -33.23 13.17
C ARG A 16 -20.31 -32.42 14.14
N PRO A 17 -19.85 -32.17 15.38
CA PRO A 17 -20.61 -31.36 16.33
C PRO A 17 -20.94 -29.98 15.72
N ASP A 18 -22.08 -29.39 16.08
CA ASP A 18 -22.52 -28.09 15.54
C ASP A 18 -21.52 -26.94 15.78
N PHE A 19 -20.62 -27.09 16.76
CA PHE A 19 -19.55 -26.13 17.07
C PHE A 19 -18.25 -26.40 16.32
N TYR A 20 -18.18 -27.45 15.50
CA TYR A 20 -17.01 -27.76 14.69
C TYR A 20 -16.94 -26.78 13.51
N TYR A 21 -15.91 -25.93 13.53
CA TYR A 21 -15.65 -24.95 12.48
C TYR A 21 -14.26 -25.21 11.90
N THR A 22 -14.17 -25.43 10.60
CA THR A 22 -12.86 -25.44 9.92
C THR A 22 -12.42 -24.01 9.68
N SER A 23 -11.28 -23.61 10.25
CA SER A 23 -10.67 -22.34 9.89
C SER A 23 -10.25 -22.39 8.42
N THR A 24 -11.01 -21.73 7.56
CA THR A 24 -10.66 -21.57 6.15
C THR A 24 -9.76 -20.36 6.02
N ALA A 25 -8.64 -20.51 5.31
CA ALA A 25 -7.81 -19.38 4.91
C ALA A 25 -8.68 -18.33 4.23
N GLN A 26 -8.50 -17.05 4.57
CA GLN A 26 -9.28 -15.96 3.98
C GLN A 26 -8.66 -15.57 2.63
N GLN A 27 -8.38 -14.28 2.42
CA GLN A 27 -7.95 -13.76 1.12
C GLN A 27 -6.53 -13.20 1.13
N THR A 28 -6.07 -12.71 2.28
CA THR A 28 -4.75 -12.08 2.38
C THR A 28 -4.11 -12.42 3.71
N GLU A 29 -3.06 -13.22 3.61
CA GLU A 29 -2.19 -13.58 4.71
C GLU A 29 -1.01 -12.59 4.76
N PHE A 30 -0.69 -12.10 5.95
CA PHE A 30 0.49 -11.26 6.14
C PHE A 30 1.05 -11.35 7.57
N LYS A 31 2.34 -11.06 7.69
CA LYS A 31 2.99 -10.84 8.99
C LYS A 31 3.04 -9.34 9.26
N CYS A 32 2.57 -8.93 10.44
CA CYS A 32 2.59 -7.53 10.82
C CYS A 32 4.05 -7.00 10.91
N SER A 33 4.34 -5.87 10.30
CA SER A 33 5.68 -5.25 10.34
C SER A 33 6.09 -4.78 11.74
N ALA A 34 5.11 -4.43 12.59
CA ALA A 34 5.36 -3.93 13.94
C ALA A 34 5.55 -5.04 14.98
N CYS A 35 4.63 -6.00 15.07
CA CYS A 35 4.66 -7.05 16.11
C CYS A 35 4.98 -8.46 15.56
N ASN A 36 5.05 -8.62 14.23
CA ASN A 36 5.30 -9.88 13.54
C ASN A 36 4.29 -11.00 13.87
N SER A 37 3.08 -10.63 14.28
CA SER A 37 1.96 -11.57 14.37
C SER A 37 1.45 -11.93 12.97
N TYR A 38 1.00 -13.18 12.85
CA TYR A 38 0.35 -13.68 11.63
C TYR A 38 -1.09 -13.20 11.59
N ASN A 39 -1.52 -12.70 10.44
CA ASN A 39 -2.88 -12.24 10.21
C ASN A 39 -3.39 -12.83 8.90
N ASP A 40 -4.65 -13.22 8.89
CA ASP A 40 -5.37 -13.73 7.74
C ASP A 40 -6.70 -12.98 7.64
N ILE A 41 -6.83 -12.11 6.64
CA ILE A 41 -7.92 -11.14 6.53
C ILE A 41 -8.72 -11.31 5.23
N ARG A 42 -9.95 -10.80 5.24
CA ARG A 42 -10.73 -10.56 4.03
C ARG A 42 -10.36 -9.23 3.42
N GLY A 43 -10.26 -9.18 2.09
CA GLY A 43 -9.74 -8.02 1.36
C GLY A 43 -8.22 -7.89 1.49
N LYS A 44 -7.68 -6.84 0.86
CA LYS A 44 -6.23 -6.60 0.77
C LYS A 44 -5.67 -5.88 2.00
N TYR A 45 -6.44 -4.96 2.56
CA TYR A 45 -5.98 -4.07 3.62
C TYR A 45 -6.72 -4.32 4.92
N GLY A 46 -5.99 -4.25 6.03
CA GLY A 46 -6.55 -4.50 7.36
C GLY A 46 -5.62 -4.12 8.49
N TYR A 47 -6.19 -4.13 9.68
CA TYR A 47 -5.47 -3.95 10.93
C TYR A 47 -4.92 -5.29 11.42
N CYS A 48 -3.75 -5.23 12.04
CA CYS A 48 -3.19 -6.34 12.79
C CYS A 48 -4.09 -6.63 13.99
N SER A 49 -4.56 -7.86 14.10
CA SER A 49 -5.38 -8.34 15.23
C SER A 49 -4.66 -8.26 16.58
N SER A 50 -3.32 -8.22 16.57
CA SER A 50 -2.52 -8.19 17.78
C SER A 50 -2.14 -6.80 18.25
N CYS A 51 -1.81 -5.85 17.37
CA CYS A 51 -1.33 -4.53 17.79
C CYS A 51 -2.07 -3.35 17.15
N GLY A 52 -3.07 -3.59 16.30
CA GLY A 52 -3.75 -2.50 15.61
C GLY A 52 -2.89 -1.80 14.55
N TRP A 53 -1.70 -2.31 14.22
CA TRP A 53 -0.90 -1.75 13.13
C TRP A 53 -1.54 -2.05 11.77
N ARG A 54 -1.55 -1.07 10.88
CA ARG A 54 -2.20 -1.20 9.58
C ARG A 54 -1.26 -1.73 8.51
N ASN A 55 -1.72 -2.63 7.64
CA ASN A 55 -0.85 -3.33 6.70
C ASN A 55 -0.62 -2.64 5.34
N SER A 56 -1.18 -1.45 5.10
CA SER A 56 -1.26 -0.86 3.75
C SER A 56 0.10 -0.52 3.15
N ALA A 57 1.01 0.05 3.93
CA ALA A 57 2.39 0.28 3.50
C ALA A 57 3.13 -1.04 3.21
N GLU A 58 2.92 -2.06 4.04
CA GLU A 58 3.53 -3.38 3.85
C GLU A 58 3.03 -4.05 2.58
N GLN A 59 1.70 -4.03 2.33
CA GLN A 59 1.11 -4.58 1.11
C GLN A 59 1.63 -3.87 -0.14
N GLN A 60 1.76 -2.54 -0.10
CA GLN A 60 2.39 -1.81 -1.19
C GLN A 60 3.84 -2.26 -1.38
N ARG A 61 4.63 -2.33 -0.31
CA ARG A 61 6.06 -2.70 -0.37
C ARG A 61 6.26 -4.08 -1.00
N VAL A 62 5.46 -5.07 -0.59
CA VAL A 62 5.48 -6.42 -1.16
C VAL A 62 5.12 -6.40 -2.65
N ALA A 63 4.03 -5.70 -3.03
CA ALA A 63 3.64 -5.59 -4.43
C ALA A 63 4.72 -4.90 -5.29
N LEU A 64 5.30 -3.81 -4.80
CA LEU A 64 6.36 -3.09 -5.49
C LEU A 64 7.64 -3.92 -5.65
N GLU A 65 8.00 -4.76 -4.67
CA GLU A 65 9.16 -5.65 -4.81
C GLU A 65 8.91 -6.80 -5.79
N GLN A 66 7.68 -7.31 -5.86
CA GLN A 66 7.29 -8.26 -6.90
C GLN A 66 7.38 -7.63 -8.29
N ILE A 67 6.90 -6.40 -8.46
CA ILE A 67 7.02 -5.66 -9.73
C ILE A 67 8.49 -5.38 -10.07
N ARG A 68 9.28 -4.97 -9.07
CA ARG A 68 10.74 -4.79 -9.23
C ARG A 68 11.42 -6.06 -9.71
N SER A 69 11.05 -7.21 -9.17
CA SER A 69 11.61 -8.51 -9.54
C SER A 69 11.25 -8.87 -10.99
N LYS A 70 9.99 -8.70 -11.39
CA LYS A 70 9.53 -8.91 -12.78
C LYS A 70 10.18 -7.95 -13.77
N LEU A 71 10.45 -6.72 -13.35
CA LEU A 71 11.16 -5.74 -14.16
C LEU A 71 12.63 -6.15 -14.37
N LYS A 72 13.27 -6.72 -13.35
CA LYS A 72 14.66 -7.23 -13.44
C LYS A 72 14.78 -8.47 -14.32
N SER A 73 13.82 -9.40 -14.24
CA SER A 73 13.79 -10.59 -15.10
C SER A 73 13.41 -10.28 -16.56
N GLY A 74 12.85 -9.11 -16.83
CA GLY A 74 12.38 -8.71 -18.14
C GLY A 74 10.96 -9.21 -18.46
N ASP A 75 10.25 -9.79 -17.50
CA ASP A 75 8.87 -10.27 -17.66
C ASP A 75 7.87 -9.12 -17.85
N VAL A 76 8.24 -7.91 -17.42
CA VAL A 76 7.42 -6.71 -17.51
C VAL A 76 8.25 -5.56 -18.07
N SER A 77 7.68 -4.83 -19.04
CA SER A 77 8.33 -3.63 -19.60
C SER A 77 8.30 -2.45 -18.62
N ALA A 78 9.24 -1.52 -18.75
CA ALA A 78 9.33 -0.36 -17.86
C ALA A 78 8.04 0.48 -17.81
N SER A 79 7.38 0.69 -18.95
CA SER A 79 6.10 1.43 -19.02
C SER A 79 4.96 0.69 -18.30
N VAL A 80 4.91 -0.64 -18.38
CA VAL A 80 3.91 -1.44 -17.65
C VAL A 80 4.23 -1.44 -16.15
N ALA A 81 5.51 -1.53 -15.77
CA ALA A 81 5.93 -1.41 -14.39
C ALA A 81 5.51 -0.06 -13.79
N VAL A 82 5.76 1.07 -14.48
CA VAL A 82 5.31 2.41 -14.01
C VAL A 82 3.81 2.45 -13.75
N LYS A 83 2.98 1.87 -14.64
CA LYS A 83 1.53 1.79 -14.41
C LYS A 83 1.20 1.02 -13.13
N GLN A 84 1.76 -0.17 -12.99
CA GLN A 84 1.47 -1.04 -11.86
C GLN A 84 1.90 -0.41 -10.54
N VAL A 85 3.11 0.16 -10.46
CA VAL A 85 3.63 0.72 -9.21
C VAL A 85 2.85 1.95 -8.75
N VAL A 86 2.42 2.80 -9.68
CA VAL A 86 1.59 3.97 -9.33
C VAL A 86 0.19 3.53 -8.92
N SER A 87 -0.41 2.54 -9.60
CA SER A 87 -1.70 1.99 -9.19
C SER A 87 -1.67 1.34 -7.80
N GLU A 88 -0.58 0.64 -7.45
CA GLU A 88 -0.37 0.07 -6.12
C GLU A 88 -0.25 1.15 -5.05
N PHE A 89 0.49 2.24 -5.33
CA PHE A 89 0.57 3.39 -4.44
C PHE A 89 -0.77 4.09 -4.27
N ASP A 90 -1.49 4.36 -5.36
CA ASP A 90 -2.82 4.99 -5.32
C ASP A 90 -3.80 4.19 -4.45
N ALA A 91 -3.78 2.86 -4.55
CA ALA A 91 -4.63 2.00 -3.76
C ALA A 91 -4.29 2.09 -2.26
N ALA A 92 -3.01 2.02 -1.90
CA ALA A 92 -2.57 2.13 -0.50
C ALA A 92 -2.84 3.53 0.09
N ALA A 93 -2.57 4.59 -0.68
CA ALA A 93 -2.84 5.97 -0.28
C ALA A 93 -4.35 6.22 -0.12
N ARG A 94 -5.20 5.71 -1.05
CA ARG A 94 -6.67 5.77 -0.91
C ARG A 94 -7.12 5.16 0.39
N ASP A 95 -6.55 4.03 0.69
CA ASP A 95 -6.93 3.23 1.83
C ASP A 95 -6.59 3.93 3.16
N TYR A 96 -5.43 4.60 3.27
CA TYR A 96 -5.15 5.52 4.40
C TYR A 96 -6.10 6.71 4.46
N VAL A 97 -6.39 7.35 3.32
CA VAL A 97 -7.35 8.47 3.27
C VAL A 97 -8.73 8.03 3.74
N ASN A 98 -9.18 6.84 3.38
CA ASN A 98 -10.45 6.28 3.85
C ASN A 98 -10.46 6.06 5.36
N GLN A 99 -9.33 5.65 5.96
CA GLN A 99 -9.22 5.58 7.42
C GLN A 99 -9.28 6.96 8.07
N LEU A 100 -8.57 7.95 7.52
CA LEU A 100 -8.64 9.33 8.01
C LEU A 100 -10.08 9.87 7.98
N ILE A 101 -10.81 9.60 6.89
CA ILE A 101 -12.24 9.96 6.77
C ILE A 101 -13.09 9.25 7.83
N SER A 102 -12.81 7.96 8.09
CA SER A 102 -13.61 7.14 9.00
C SER A 102 -13.36 7.48 10.48
N HIS A 103 -12.13 7.86 10.83
CA HIS A 103 -11.71 8.08 12.21
C HIS A 103 -11.69 9.55 12.65
N VAL A 104 -11.52 10.51 11.73
CA VAL A 104 -11.48 11.93 12.08
C VAL A 104 -12.84 12.59 11.79
N PRO A 105 -13.56 13.10 12.81
CA PRO A 105 -14.80 13.83 12.61
C PRO A 105 -14.57 15.10 11.77
N MET A 106 -15.28 15.23 10.65
CA MET A 106 -15.14 16.33 9.71
C MET A 106 -16.50 16.79 9.17
N LYS A 107 -16.58 18.04 8.70
CA LYS A 107 -17.75 18.51 7.92
C LYS A 107 -17.83 17.74 6.59
N GLU A 108 -19.04 17.51 6.12
CA GLU A 108 -19.32 16.79 4.87
C GLU A 108 -18.58 17.37 3.65
N SER A 109 -18.43 18.71 3.60
CA SER A 109 -17.70 19.38 2.52
C SER A 109 -16.21 19.00 2.48
N ARG A 110 -15.59 18.66 3.62
CA ARG A 110 -14.20 18.22 3.71
C ARG A 110 -14.07 16.74 3.36
N VAL A 111 -15.01 15.91 3.82
CA VAL A 111 -15.09 14.49 3.42
C VAL A 111 -15.16 14.37 1.90
N LYS A 112 -16.07 15.11 1.26
CA LYS A 112 -16.20 15.13 -0.22
C LYS A 112 -14.94 15.61 -0.94
N GLN A 113 -14.14 16.50 -0.34
CA GLN A 113 -12.87 16.92 -0.92
C GLN A 113 -11.86 15.78 -0.90
N LEU A 114 -11.76 15.06 0.23
CA LEU A 114 -10.85 13.92 0.40
C LEU A 114 -11.25 12.72 -0.48
N GLU A 115 -12.54 12.40 -0.58
CA GLU A 115 -13.05 11.34 -1.45
C GLU A 115 -12.71 11.56 -2.94
N LYS A 116 -12.73 12.82 -3.37
CA LYS A 116 -12.45 13.23 -4.75
C LYS A 116 -10.96 13.44 -5.05
N ILE A 117 -10.07 13.22 -4.09
CA ILE A 117 -8.62 13.37 -4.32
C ILE A 117 -8.19 12.48 -5.48
N LEU A 118 -7.45 13.07 -6.41
CA LEU A 118 -6.80 12.36 -7.50
C LEU A 118 -5.31 12.28 -7.18
N PHE A 119 -4.82 11.08 -6.86
CA PHE A 119 -3.41 10.87 -6.47
C PHE A 119 -2.42 11.14 -7.61
N HIS A 120 -2.89 11.17 -8.85
CA HIS A 120 -2.07 11.62 -9.98
C HIS A 120 -1.75 13.12 -9.99
N ASN A 121 -2.40 13.92 -9.15
CA ASN A 121 -1.99 15.28 -8.84
C ASN A 121 -1.37 15.30 -7.45
N ILE A 122 -0.06 15.05 -7.38
CA ILE A 122 0.68 14.92 -6.13
C ILE A 122 0.66 16.24 -5.35
N ASP A 123 0.76 17.38 -6.03
CA ASP A 123 0.81 18.68 -5.36
C ASP A 123 -0.51 18.98 -4.63
N ASN A 124 -1.65 18.73 -5.29
CA ASN A 124 -2.95 18.86 -4.64
C ASN A 124 -3.16 17.81 -3.53
N PHE A 125 -2.61 16.61 -3.70
CA PHE A 125 -2.70 15.57 -2.67
C PHE A 125 -1.90 15.94 -1.41
N GLU A 126 -0.65 16.39 -1.57
CA GLU A 126 0.20 16.91 -0.50
C GLU A 126 -0.45 18.10 0.20
N GLU A 127 -0.97 19.07 -0.56
CA GLU A 127 -1.61 20.26 0.01
C GLU A 127 -2.80 19.90 0.90
N LEU A 128 -3.67 19.00 0.42
CA LEU A 128 -4.87 18.61 1.17
C LEU A 128 -4.53 17.82 2.44
N LEU A 129 -3.58 16.88 2.36
CA LEU A 129 -3.14 16.12 3.53
C LEU A 129 -2.45 17.01 4.57
N SER A 130 -1.52 17.86 4.14
CA SER A 130 -0.82 18.78 5.04
C SER A 130 -1.81 19.75 5.68
N LYS A 131 -2.73 20.33 4.90
CA LYS A 131 -3.69 21.32 5.42
C LYS A 131 -4.71 20.74 6.40
N PHE A 132 -5.14 19.49 6.21
CA PHE A 132 -6.19 18.90 7.03
C PHE A 132 -5.68 18.05 8.18
N PHE A 133 -4.50 17.45 8.05
CA PHE A 133 -3.98 16.45 8.98
C PHE A 133 -2.51 16.65 9.35
N ASP A 134 -1.83 17.67 8.81
CA ASP A 134 -0.39 17.90 8.99
C ASP A 134 0.50 16.73 8.49
N ILE A 135 -0.03 15.94 7.55
CA ILE A 135 0.70 14.83 6.93
C ILE A 135 1.47 15.35 5.72
N SER A 136 2.78 15.06 5.67
CA SER A 136 3.69 15.55 4.62
C SER A 136 4.29 14.41 3.82
N LEU A 137 3.62 13.95 2.74
CA LEU A 137 4.05 12.80 1.94
C LEU A 137 5.44 12.98 1.31
N LEU A 138 5.78 14.21 0.96
CA LEU A 138 7.03 14.54 0.26
C LEU A 138 8.15 14.99 1.22
N LYS A 139 8.01 14.74 2.52
CA LYS A 139 9.02 15.08 3.54
C LYS A 139 10.39 14.50 3.15
N GLY A 140 11.38 15.38 3.00
CA GLY A 140 12.74 15.01 2.60
C GLY A 140 12.89 14.56 1.12
N MET A 141 11.89 14.78 0.27
CA MET A 141 11.88 14.39 -1.15
C MET A 141 11.98 15.57 -2.12
N ALA A 142 12.50 16.72 -1.68
CA ALA A 142 12.59 17.93 -2.50
C ALA A 142 13.28 17.70 -3.87
N ALA A 143 14.38 16.93 -3.89
CA ALA A 143 15.12 16.63 -5.12
C ALA A 143 14.40 15.63 -6.05
N ASP A 144 13.45 14.85 -5.53
CA ASP A 144 12.73 13.84 -6.31
C ASP A 144 11.34 14.32 -6.75
N ARG A 145 10.83 15.44 -6.22
CA ARG A 145 9.45 15.91 -6.46
C ARG A 145 9.11 16.04 -7.95
N SER A 146 9.96 16.71 -8.73
CA SER A 146 9.75 16.89 -10.18
C SER A 146 9.74 15.55 -10.92
N PHE A 147 10.63 14.64 -10.53
CA PHE A 147 10.70 13.29 -11.09
C PHE A 147 9.42 12.51 -10.80
N VAL A 148 8.94 12.50 -9.55
CA VAL A 148 7.72 11.78 -9.19
C VAL A 148 6.51 12.37 -9.92
N ASN A 149 6.35 13.71 -9.94
CA ASN A 149 5.25 14.35 -10.68
C ASN A 149 5.24 13.95 -12.16
N LYS A 150 6.41 13.95 -12.81
CA LYS A 150 6.57 13.47 -14.18
C LYS A 150 6.11 12.02 -14.34
N MET A 151 6.51 11.13 -13.45
CA MET A 151 6.15 9.71 -13.53
C MET A 151 4.63 9.47 -13.37
N PHE A 152 3.95 10.22 -12.51
CA PHE A 152 2.49 10.15 -12.39
C PHE A 152 1.79 10.66 -13.65
N CYS A 153 2.32 11.71 -14.30
CA CYS A 153 1.82 12.14 -15.60
C CYS A 153 2.05 11.07 -16.68
N ARG A 154 3.21 10.39 -16.67
CA ARG A 154 3.52 9.30 -17.61
C ARG A 154 2.62 8.10 -17.45
N ARG A 155 2.19 7.75 -16.23
CA ARG A 155 1.17 6.71 -16.03
C ARG A 155 -0.06 6.98 -16.89
N HIS A 156 -0.60 8.20 -16.84
CA HIS A 156 -1.80 8.56 -17.62
C HIS A 156 -1.58 8.33 -19.12
N VAL A 157 -0.43 8.76 -19.63
CA VAL A 157 -0.03 8.56 -21.03
C VAL A 157 0.08 7.08 -21.39
N TYR A 158 0.65 6.24 -20.53
CA TYR A 158 0.78 4.80 -20.77
C TYR A 158 -0.53 4.02 -20.62
N GLU A 159 -1.49 4.56 -19.89
CA GLU A 159 -2.76 3.88 -19.57
C GLU A 159 -3.86 4.26 -20.57
N HIS A 160 -3.88 5.51 -21.03
CA HIS A 160 -4.97 6.04 -21.86
C HIS A 160 -4.54 6.51 -23.24
N ASP A 161 -3.32 7.04 -23.39
CA ASP A 161 -2.89 7.72 -24.62
C ASP A 161 -1.95 6.87 -25.49
N GLY A 162 -1.89 5.55 -25.25
CA GLY A 162 -1.06 4.63 -26.02
C GLY A 162 0.45 4.88 -25.91
N GLY A 163 0.89 5.64 -24.90
CA GLY A 163 2.28 6.08 -24.77
C GLY A 163 2.63 7.36 -25.54
N VAL A 164 1.66 8.01 -26.18
CA VAL A 164 1.87 9.24 -26.95
C VAL A 164 1.63 10.46 -26.07
N ALA A 165 2.59 11.39 -26.06
CA ALA A 165 2.51 12.62 -25.29
C ALA A 165 1.35 13.50 -25.77
N THR A 166 0.45 13.88 -24.85
CA THR A 166 -0.66 14.79 -25.10
C THR A 166 -0.33 16.21 -24.67
N THR A 167 -1.09 17.21 -25.11
CA THR A 167 -0.98 18.60 -24.62
C THR A 167 -1.03 18.65 -23.08
N ARG A 168 -1.95 17.88 -22.49
CA ARG A 168 -2.11 17.75 -21.03
C ARG A 168 -0.83 17.25 -20.36
N TYR A 169 -0.12 16.30 -20.98
CA TYR A 169 1.15 15.80 -20.45
C TYR A 169 2.21 16.90 -20.44
N VAL A 170 2.39 17.59 -21.57
CA VAL A 170 3.42 18.63 -21.72
C VAL A 170 3.19 19.77 -20.71
N GLU A 171 1.93 20.21 -20.55
CA GLU A 171 1.58 21.29 -19.62
C GLU A 171 1.76 20.92 -18.13
N LYS A 172 1.52 19.66 -17.75
CA LYS A 172 1.48 19.25 -16.33
C LYS A 172 2.74 18.55 -15.83
N SER A 173 3.47 17.87 -16.71
CA SER A 173 4.62 17.06 -16.32
C SER A 173 5.86 17.88 -15.99
N GLY A 174 6.00 19.07 -16.58
CA GLY A 174 7.24 19.84 -16.56
C GLY A 174 8.39 19.18 -17.33
N ASP A 175 8.10 18.20 -18.20
CA ASP A 175 9.09 17.52 -19.04
C ASP A 175 9.41 18.40 -20.26
N THR A 176 10.58 19.06 -20.25
CA THR A 176 11.01 19.95 -21.35
C THR A 176 11.53 19.22 -22.58
N ASP A 177 11.79 17.92 -22.44
CA ASP A 177 12.43 17.09 -23.47
C ASP A 177 11.43 16.38 -24.39
N ILE A 178 10.13 16.52 -24.13
CA ILE A 178 9.05 15.81 -24.83
C ILE A 178 8.05 16.84 -25.36
N VAL A 179 7.74 16.76 -26.64
CA VAL A 179 6.69 17.58 -27.26
C VAL A 179 5.43 16.75 -27.51
N GLU A 180 4.30 17.43 -27.75
CA GLU A 180 3.06 16.76 -28.08
C GLU A 180 3.21 15.89 -29.33
N GLY A 181 2.68 14.66 -29.29
CA GLY A 181 2.78 13.66 -30.34
C GLY A 181 3.98 12.72 -30.22
N ASP A 182 4.93 12.99 -29.32
CA ASP A 182 6.08 12.10 -29.11
C ASP A 182 5.67 10.78 -28.45
N LEU A 183 6.25 9.67 -28.92
CA LEU A 183 6.10 8.38 -28.27
C LEU A 183 7.07 8.27 -27.07
N ILE A 184 6.53 8.33 -25.86
CA ILE A 184 7.33 8.25 -24.63
C ILE A 184 7.72 6.80 -24.37
N ARG A 185 9.03 6.53 -24.32
CA ARG A 185 9.59 5.23 -23.90
C ARG A 185 10.17 5.33 -22.51
N GLU A 186 9.75 4.45 -21.61
CA GLU A 186 10.26 4.45 -20.24
C GLU A 186 11.54 3.62 -20.10
N THR A 187 12.37 3.98 -19.13
CA THR A 187 13.59 3.25 -18.80
C THR A 187 13.43 2.42 -17.54
N VAL A 188 14.16 1.30 -17.47
CA VAL A 188 14.22 0.44 -16.28
C VAL A 188 14.73 1.22 -15.07
N ASN A 189 15.72 2.11 -15.27
CA ASN A 189 16.28 2.95 -14.21
C ASN A 189 15.23 3.89 -13.62
N ASN A 190 14.41 4.54 -14.45
CA ASN A 190 13.33 5.39 -13.97
C ASN A 190 12.29 4.59 -13.19
N ALA A 191 11.88 3.42 -13.69
CA ALA A 191 10.94 2.56 -12.98
C ALA A 191 11.49 2.12 -11.60
N HIS A 192 12.78 1.74 -11.51
CA HIS A 192 13.42 1.44 -10.22
C HIS A 192 13.49 2.63 -9.29
N LYS A 193 13.83 3.82 -9.82
CA LYS A 193 13.85 5.06 -9.04
C LYS A 193 12.46 5.39 -8.51
N LEU A 194 11.43 5.28 -9.33
CA LEU A 194 10.04 5.51 -8.95
C LEU A 194 9.60 4.58 -7.82
N ILE A 195 9.92 3.28 -7.90
CA ILE A 195 9.65 2.34 -6.80
C ILE A 195 10.29 2.82 -5.49
N GLY A 196 11.53 3.30 -5.54
CA GLY A 196 12.20 3.88 -4.38
C GLY A 196 11.46 5.10 -3.81
N CYS A 197 11.04 6.02 -4.68
CA CYS A 197 10.26 7.19 -4.28
C CYS A 197 8.91 6.82 -3.64
N LEU A 198 8.15 5.92 -4.25
CA LEU A 198 6.82 5.51 -3.75
C LEU A 198 6.91 4.77 -2.39
N ASN A 199 7.96 3.97 -2.18
CA ASN A 199 8.24 3.35 -0.88
C ASN A 199 8.53 4.40 0.20
N ARG A 200 9.25 5.47 -0.14
CA ARG A 200 9.50 6.58 0.80
C ARG A 200 8.20 7.32 1.12
N MET A 201 7.41 7.68 0.10
CA MET A 201 6.14 8.38 0.28
C MET A 201 5.16 7.61 1.16
N ILE A 202 4.99 6.30 0.94
CA ILE A 202 4.07 5.51 1.76
C ILE A 202 4.59 5.31 3.19
N ALA A 203 5.90 5.19 3.38
CA ALA A 203 6.48 5.07 4.72
C ALA A 203 6.29 6.37 5.52
N THR A 204 6.42 7.53 4.87
CA THR A 204 6.11 8.81 5.49
C THR A 204 4.63 8.93 5.82
N PHE A 205 3.74 8.53 4.92
CA PHE A 205 2.30 8.50 5.21
C PHE A 205 1.98 7.57 6.39
N GLU A 206 2.52 6.36 6.40
CA GLU A 206 2.32 5.42 7.52
C GLU A 206 2.81 6.01 8.84
N THR A 207 4.00 6.65 8.84
CA THR A 207 4.56 7.25 10.05
C THR A 207 3.66 8.35 10.61
N ASP A 208 3.28 9.32 9.78
CA ASP A 208 2.43 10.43 10.21
C ASP A 208 1.01 9.93 10.59
N PHE A 209 0.48 8.91 9.89
CA PHE A 209 -0.78 8.27 10.23
C PHE A 209 -0.74 7.57 11.59
N GLN A 210 0.35 6.86 11.90
CA GLN A 210 0.53 6.15 13.17
C GLN A 210 0.80 7.12 14.33
N GLU A 211 1.33 8.32 14.06
CA GLU A 211 1.39 9.38 15.07
C GLU A 211 -0.01 9.84 15.48
N MET A 212 -0.96 9.89 14.53
CA MET A 212 -2.36 10.22 14.83
C MET A 212 -3.13 9.06 15.47
N PHE A 213 -2.85 7.82 15.05
CA PHE A 213 -3.54 6.61 15.50
C PHE A 213 -2.54 5.58 16.02
N PRO A 214 -1.90 5.83 17.17
CA PRO A 214 -0.87 4.94 17.67
C PRO A 214 -1.45 3.56 17.99
N PRO A 215 -0.68 2.48 17.75
CA PRO A 215 -1.06 1.15 18.20
C PRO A 215 -1.15 1.11 19.73
N GLU A 216 -2.11 0.35 20.25
CA GLU A 216 -2.29 0.17 21.69
C GLU A 216 -1.13 -0.64 22.28
N GLU A 217 -0.35 -0.03 23.18
CA GLU A 217 0.88 -0.60 23.75
C GLU A 217 0.60 -1.92 24.48
N PHE A 218 -0.48 -1.97 25.26
CA PHE A 218 -0.94 -3.18 25.94
C PHE A 218 -1.11 -4.37 24.97
N CYS A 219 -1.66 -4.13 23.78
CA CYS A 219 -1.89 -5.20 22.80
C CYS A 219 -0.55 -5.74 22.24
N ILE A 220 0.46 -4.88 22.09
CA ILE A 220 1.82 -5.27 21.70
C ILE A 220 2.46 -6.13 22.79
N GLU A 221 2.34 -5.73 24.05
CA GLU A 221 2.91 -6.46 25.20
C GLU A 221 2.32 -7.86 25.33
N VAL A 222 0.98 -7.98 25.27
CA VAL A 222 0.28 -9.27 25.36
C VAL A 222 0.74 -10.25 24.27
N GLU A 223 0.90 -9.78 23.03
CA GLU A 223 1.37 -10.62 21.93
C GLU A 223 2.84 -11.01 22.11
N LYS A 224 3.69 -10.09 22.60
CA LYS A 224 5.08 -10.39 22.92
C LYS A 224 5.19 -11.50 23.96
N GLU A 225 4.48 -11.39 25.07
CA GLU A 225 4.46 -12.43 26.11
C GLU A 225 3.92 -13.76 25.59
N ARG A 226 2.86 -13.72 24.77
CA ARG A 226 2.30 -14.93 24.14
C ARG A 226 3.37 -15.65 23.32
N ARG A 227 4.16 -14.91 22.54
CA ARG A 227 5.24 -15.48 21.72
C ARG A 227 6.37 -16.04 22.57
N GLU A 228 6.75 -15.38 23.66
CA GLU A 228 7.74 -15.90 24.61
C GLU A 228 7.27 -17.23 25.22
N ARG A 229 6.01 -17.32 25.66
CA ARG A 229 5.41 -18.57 26.16
C ARG A 229 5.41 -19.69 25.11
N ILE A 230 5.10 -19.38 23.85
CA ILE A 230 5.14 -20.37 22.76
C ILE A 230 6.58 -20.82 22.49
N GLY A 231 7.54 -19.89 22.47
CA GLY A 231 8.96 -20.20 22.28
C GLY A 231 9.51 -21.13 23.36
N GLN A 232 9.19 -20.87 24.63
CA GLN A 232 9.60 -21.72 25.75
C GLN A 232 8.99 -23.13 25.70
N ARG A 233 7.78 -23.28 25.15
CA ARG A 233 7.12 -24.61 25.00
C ARG A 233 7.66 -25.43 23.83
N ASN A 234 8.32 -24.79 22.87
CA ASN A 234 8.87 -25.41 21.68
C ASN A 234 10.38 -25.68 21.76
N ALA A 235 11.03 -25.26 22.85
CA ALA A 235 12.43 -25.53 23.18
C ALA A 235 12.55 -26.81 24.02
#